data_AF-A0A4U0XB25-F1
#
_entry.id   AF-A0A4U0XB25-F1
#
_cell.length_a   1.000
_cell.length_b   1.000
_cell.length_c   1.000
_cell.angle_alpha   90.00
_cell.angle_beta   90.00
_cell.angle_gamma   90.00
#
_symmetry.space_group_name_H-M   'P 1'
#
loop_
_entity.id
_entity.type
_entity.pdbx_description
1 polymer ?
#
loop_
_entity_poly.entity_id
_entity_poly.type
_entity_poly.pdbx_seq_one_letter_code
_entity_poly.pdbx_strand_id
1 'polypeptide(L)'
;MACAGATYRVHEAIICPRSEFFAAACRKLSRGRSTLSVIHSEAVATTIHYFYHLDYAEKVPKLSKPCRHYLEFPDQLRSLSSSLRNNSPLNWNDAELIPALHVAYQNTPEDEKFLRRAAADALNAHPELLGKPEVQAAMYEVNLLSYELLERSMKRMKELMEEQLGY
;
A
#
# COMPACT_ATOMS: atom_id res chain seq x y z
N MET A 1 -1.15 -11.34 -22.21
CA MET A 1 -1.43 -10.30 -21.21
C MET A 1 -0.13 -9.68 -20.74
N ALA A 2 -0.06 -8.36 -20.60
CA ALA A 2 1.10 -7.67 -20.01
C ALA A 2 0.67 -6.89 -18.75
N CYS A 3 1.42 -7.02 -17.66
CA CYS A 3 1.18 -6.35 -16.38
C CYS A 3 2.51 -5.90 -15.77
N ALA A 4 2.66 -4.61 -15.48
CA ALA A 4 3.78 -4.03 -14.73
C ALA A 4 5.19 -4.56 -15.14
N GLY A 5 5.43 -4.72 -16.45
CA GLY A 5 6.71 -5.21 -17.00
C GLY A 5 6.81 -6.72 -17.21
N ALA A 6 5.87 -7.52 -16.69
CA ALA A 6 5.76 -8.95 -16.94
C ALA A 6 4.78 -9.26 -18.09
N THR A 7 5.08 -10.29 -18.88
CA THR A 7 4.20 -10.78 -19.94
C THR A 7 3.79 -12.22 -19.70
N TYR A 8 2.49 -12.46 -19.68
CA TYR A 8 1.88 -13.76 -19.49
C TYR A 8 1.25 -14.22 -20.81
N ARG A 9 1.65 -15.42 -21.25
CA ARG A 9 0.97 -16.13 -22.34
C ARG A 9 -0.24 -16.84 -21.74
N VAL A 10 -1.42 -16.50 -22.25
CA VAL A 10 -2.70 -17.02 -21.75
C VAL A 10 -3.58 -17.39 -22.94
N HIS A 11 -4.51 -18.32 -22.73
CA HIS A 11 -5.47 -18.74 -23.75
C HIS A 11 -6.79 -18.00 -23.55
N GLU A 12 -7.24 -17.28 -24.58
CA GLU A 12 -8.50 -16.54 -24.55
C GLU A 12 -9.69 -17.47 -24.25
N ALA A 13 -9.66 -18.69 -24.79
CA ALA A 13 -10.68 -19.72 -24.56
C ALA A 13 -10.81 -20.17 -23.09
N ILE A 14 -9.79 -19.94 -22.25
CA ILE A 14 -9.82 -20.27 -20.81
C ILE A 14 -10.17 -19.03 -20.00
N ILE A 15 -9.56 -17.88 -20.33
CA ILE A 15 -9.68 -16.66 -19.55
C ILE A 15 -11.04 -15.97 -19.76
N CYS A 16 -11.51 -15.84 -21.01
CA CYS A 16 -12.73 -15.07 -21.31
C CYS A 16 -14.00 -15.66 -20.68
N PRO A 17 -14.23 -16.99 -20.69
CA PRO A 17 -15.40 -17.57 -20.03
C PRO A 17 -15.37 -17.42 -18.51
N ARG A 18 -14.18 -17.20 -17.92
CA ARG A 18 -13.97 -17.13 -16.47
C ARG A 18 -13.83 -15.69 -15.95
N SER A 19 -13.89 -14.68 -16.82
CA SER A 19 -13.86 -13.28 -16.42
C SER A 19 -14.43 -12.35 -17.49
N GLU A 20 -15.51 -11.66 -17.14
CA GLU A 20 -16.14 -10.67 -18.01
C GLU A 20 -15.22 -9.48 -18.32
N PHE A 21 -14.36 -9.11 -17.36
CA PHE A 21 -13.35 -8.07 -17.55
C PHE A 21 -12.40 -8.43 -18.71
N PHE A 22 -11.87 -9.65 -18.68
CA PHE A 22 -10.99 -10.13 -19.75
C PHE A 22 -11.74 -10.41 -21.05
N ALA A 23 -12.98 -10.92 -20.99
CA ALA A 23 -13.82 -11.09 -22.16
C ALA A 23 -14.08 -9.76 -22.88
N ALA A 24 -14.34 -8.69 -22.13
CA ALA A 24 -14.51 -7.35 -22.68
C ALA A 24 -13.22 -6.81 -23.30
N ALA A 25 -12.06 -7.10 -22.69
CA ALA A 25 -10.76 -6.72 -23.23
C ALA A 25 -10.44 -7.47 -24.54
N CYS A 26 -10.70 -8.77 -24.61
CA CYS A 26 -10.45 -9.60 -25.80
C CYS A 26 -11.38 -9.20 -26.97
N ARG A 27 -12.64 -8.83 -26.70
CA ARG A 27 -13.56 -8.33 -27.75
C ARG A 27 -13.06 -7.08 -28.47
N LYS A 28 -12.25 -6.25 -27.79
CA LYS A 28 -11.71 -4.99 -28.33
C LYS A 28 -10.40 -5.17 -29.10
N LEU A 29 -9.84 -6.39 -29.15
CA LEU A 29 -8.51 -6.65 -29.71
C LEU A 29 -8.61 -7.61 -30.89
N SER A 30 -8.44 -7.09 -32.10
CA SER A 30 -8.19 -7.87 -33.30
C SER A 30 -6.74 -8.40 -33.25
N ARG A 31 -6.52 -9.51 -32.53
CA ARG A 31 -5.23 -10.22 -32.39
C ARG A 31 -4.06 -9.34 -31.91
N GLY A 32 -3.84 -9.33 -30.59
CA GLY A 32 -2.51 -9.02 -30.06
C GLY A 32 -2.51 -8.23 -28.77
N ARG A 33 -2.15 -8.90 -27.68
CA ARG A 33 -1.62 -8.36 -26.42
C ARG A 33 -2.47 -7.26 -25.76
N SER A 34 -3.31 -7.67 -24.80
CA SER A 34 -3.90 -6.75 -23.81
C SER A 34 -2.84 -6.34 -22.77
N THR A 35 -2.59 -5.04 -22.65
CA THR A 35 -1.87 -4.44 -21.52
C THR A 35 -2.88 -4.08 -20.45
N LEU A 36 -2.65 -4.55 -19.23
CA LEU A 36 -3.48 -4.23 -18.08
C LEU A 36 -2.66 -3.44 -17.07
N SER A 37 -3.21 -2.31 -16.66
CA SER A 37 -2.76 -1.57 -15.49
C SER A 37 -3.33 -2.26 -14.24
N VAL A 38 -2.78 -3.42 -13.88
CA VAL A 38 -3.13 -4.05 -12.60
C VAL A 38 -2.13 -3.62 -11.56
N ILE A 39 -2.67 -3.22 -10.41
CA ILE A 39 -1.95 -2.64 -9.29
C ILE A 39 -0.95 -3.68 -8.73
N HIS A 40 -1.35 -4.95 -8.55
CA HIS A 40 -0.49 -6.04 -8.05
C HIS A 40 -0.16 -7.10 -9.12
N SER A 41 1.09 -7.15 -9.61
CA SER A 41 1.52 -8.19 -10.58
C SER A 41 1.51 -9.62 -10.02
N GLU A 42 1.74 -9.77 -8.71
CA GLU A 42 1.63 -11.07 -8.02
C GLU A 42 0.18 -11.59 -7.98
N ALA A 43 -0.78 -10.69 -7.80
CA ALA A 43 -2.20 -11.03 -7.87
C ALA A 43 -2.57 -11.50 -9.28
N VAL A 44 -2.03 -10.86 -10.33
CA VAL A 44 -2.27 -11.27 -11.72
C VAL A 44 -1.78 -12.70 -11.98
N ALA A 45 -0.59 -13.06 -11.53
CA ALA A 45 -0.08 -14.43 -11.67
C ALA A 45 -1.00 -15.45 -10.96
N THR A 46 -1.46 -15.09 -9.76
CA THR A 46 -2.37 -15.91 -8.95
C THR A 46 -3.74 -16.06 -9.62
N THR A 47 -4.29 -14.97 -10.15
CA THR A 47 -5.55 -14.96 -10.91
C THR A 47 -5.45 -15.81 -12.18
N ILE A 48 -4.34 -15.74 -12.92
CA ILE A 48 -4.12 -16.63 -14.07
C ILE A 48 -4.06 -18.09 -13.61
N HIS A 49 -3.34 -18.39 -12.53
CA HIS A 49 -3.26 -19.75 -11.99
C HIS A 49 -4.64 -20.31 -11.69
N TYR A 50 -5.44 -19.53 -10.95
CA TYR A 50 -6.82 -19.86 -10.64
C TYR A 50 -7.65 -20.08 -11.90
N PHE A 51 -7.49 -19.25 -12.93
CA PHE A 51 -8.20 -19.46 -14.18
C PHE A 51 -7.81 -20.73 -14.93
N TYR A 52 -6.66 -21.34 -14.70
CA TYR A 52 -6.30 -22.62 -15.31
C TYR A 52 -6.67 -23.82 -14.43
N HIS A 53 -6.45 -23.72 -13.13
CA HIS A 53 -6.48 -24.85 -12.21
C HIS A 53 -7.70 -24.83 -11.27
N LEU A 54 -8.45 -23.72 -11.23
CA LEU A 54 -9.57 -23.48 -10.31
C LEU A 54 -9.20 -23.58 -8.83
N ASP A 55 -7.92 -23.36 -8.53
CA ASP A 55 -7.37 -23.35 -7.18
C ASP A 55 -6.41 -22.15 -6.99
N TYR A 56 -6.13 -21.86 -5.73
CA TYR A 56 -5.09 -20.93 -5.34
C TYR A 56 -3.88 -21.75 -4.89
N ALA A 57 -2.86 -21.89 -5.74
CA ALA A 57 -1.64 -22.59 -5.33
C ALA A 57 -0.93 -21.84 -4.20
N GLU A 58 -0.57 -22.54 -3.13
CA GLU A 58 0.18 -21.97 -1.98
C GLU A 58 1.58 -21.45 -2.39
N LYS A 59 2.11 -21.90 -3.53
CA LYS A 59 3.45 -21.55 -4.04
C LYS A 59 3.35 -20.77 -5.34
N VAL A 60 2.89 -19.53 -5.26
CA VAL A 60 3.03 -18.61 -6.39
C VAL A 60 4.52 -18.34 -6.62
N PRO A 61 5.06 -18.47 -7.85
CA PRO A 61 6.45 -18.16 -8.11
C PRO A 61 6.70 -16.70 -7.77
N LYS A 62 7.54 -16.45 -6.75
CA LYS A 62 7.95 -15.11 -6.34
C LYS A 62 8.52 -14.39 -7.56
N LEU A 63 7.81 -13.39 -8.06
CA LEU A 63 8.33 -12.53 -9.10
C LEU A 63 9.59 -11.87 -8.53
N SER A 64 10.73 -12.09 -9.19
CA SER A 64 12.06 -11.72 -8.66
C SER A 64 12.28 -10.22 -8.47
N LYS A 65 11.28 -9.39 -8.80
CA LYS A 65 11.28 -7.95 -8.59
C LYS A 65 9.87 -7.50 -8.19
N PRO A 66 9.69 -6.83 -7.04
CA PRO A 66 8.44 -6.15 -6.74
C PRO A 66 8.14 -5.17 -7.89
N CYS A 67 6.89 -5.14 -8.32
CA CYS A 67 6.51 -4.28 -9.42
C CYS A 67 6.68 -2.82 -9.05
N ARG A 68 7.56 -2.14 -9.79
CA ARG A 68 7.89 -0.72 -9.67
C ARG A 68 6.67 0.21 -9.77
N HIS A 69 5.52 -0.29 -10.19
CA HIS A 69 4.27 0.49 -10.28
C HIS A 69 3.62 0.76 -8.92
N TYR A 70 3.99 0.02 -7.84
CA TYR A 70 3.73 0.47 -6.45
C TYR A 70 4.51 1.73 -6.11
N LEU A 71 5.70 1.86 -6.70
CA LEU A 71 6.61 2.95 -6.40
C LEU A 71 6.23 4.23 -7.15
N GLU A 72 5.24 4.23 -8.04
CA GLU A 72 4.56 5.46 -8.48
C GLU A 72 3.54 5.87 -7.41
N PHE A 73 4.04 6.06 -6.19
CA PHE A 73 3.28 6.82 -5.20
C PHE A 73 2.93 8.18 -5.82
N PRO A 74 1.70 8.70 -5.60
CA PRO A 74 1.39 10.07 -5.97
C PRO A 74 2.50 10.98 -5.47
N ASP A 75 2.96 11.94 -6.28
CA ASP A 75 4.06 12.85 -5.92
C ASP A 75 3.86 13.48 -4.53
N GLN A 76 2.59 13.60 -4.11
CA GLN A 76 2.09 13.98 -2.79
C GLN A 76 2.69 13.16 -1.63
N LEU A 77 2.95 11.86 -1.77
CA LEU A 77 3.53 11.04 -0.68
C LEU A 77 5.05 11.17 -0.60
N ARG A 78 5.73 11.46 -1.72
CA ARG A 78 7.17 11.78 -1.70
C ARG A 78 7.42 13.17 -1.14
N SER A 79 6.61 14.14 -1.54
CA SER A 79 6.65 15.49 -0.96
C SER A 79 6.29 15.44 0.51
N LEU A 80 5.27 14.67 0.91
CA LEU A 80 4.93 14.41 2.30
C LEU A 80 6.12 13.78 3.02
N SER A 81 6.61 12.59 2.64
CA SER A 81 7.74 11.93 3.33
C SER A 81 9.01 12.79 3.42
N SER A 82 9.27 13.64 2.44
CA SER A 82 10.38 14.60 2.46
C SER A 82 10.11 15.78 3.40
N SER A 83 8.87 16.29 3.43
CA SER A 83 8.44 17.34 4.36
C SER A 83 8.41 16.84 5.81
N LEU A 84 7.89 15.62 6.05
CA LEU A 84 7.87 14.92 7.34
C LEU A 84 9.30 14.75 7.87
N ARG A 85 10.25 14.34 7.02
CA ARG A 85 11.66 14.11 7.40
C ARG A 85 12.39 15.41 7.74
N ASN A 86 12.04 16.50 7.08
CA ASN A 86 12.74 17.78 7.24
C ASN A 86 12.11 18.69 8.30
N ASN A 87 11.08 18.22 9.02
CA ASN A 87 10.31 18.99 9.98
C ASN A 87 9.86 20.34 9.39
N SER A 88 9.55 20.33 8.09
CA SER A 88 9.29 21.55 7.33
C SER A 88 7.85 22.01 7.59
N PRO A 89 7.60 23.31 7.82
CA PRO A 89 6.28 23.83 8.14
C PRO A 89 5.34 23.89 6.91
N LEU A 90 5.46 22.97 5.95
CA LEU A 90 4.44 22.82 4.90
C LEU A 90 3.23 22.10 5.48
N ASN A 91 2.36 22.92 6.07
CA ASN A 91 0.92 22.78 6.06
C ASN A 91 0.33 21.45 6.57
N TRP A 92 0.61 21.12 7.84
CA TRP A 92 -0.11 20.11 8.64
C TRP A 92 -1.61 20.42 8.87
N ASN A 93 -2.12 21.43 8.17
CA ASN A 93 -3.49 21.87 8.14
C ASN A 93 -4.18 21.57 6.81
N ASP A 94 -3.47 21.01 5.83
CA ASP A 94 -4.06 20.75 4.53
C ASP A 94 -4.92 19.50 4.52
N ALA A 95 -5.95 19.59 3.68
CA ALA A 95 -6.84 18.51 3.26
C ALA A 95 -6.12 17.26 2.71
N GLU A 96 -4.79 17.28 2.63
CA GLU A 96 -3.95 16.21 2.10
C GLU A 96 -3.43 15.24 3.17
N LEU A 97 -3.41 15.61 4.46
CA LEU A 97 -2.90 14.75 5.53
C LEU A 97 -3.76 13.48 5.73
N ILE A 98 -5.08 13.66 5.83
CA ILE A 98 -6.02 12.55 6.08
C ILE A 98 -6.08 11.56 4.91
N PRO A 99 -6.21 12.01 3.64
CA PRO A 99 -6.09 11.11 2.49
C PRO A 99 -4.75 10.37 2.45
N ALA A 100 -3.64 11.02 2.80
CA ALA A 100 -2.34 10.37 2.84
C ALA A 100 -2.27 9.27 3.90
N LEU A 101 -2.85 9.48 5.10
CA LEU A 101 -2.98 8.43 6.12
C LEU A 101 -3.81 7.25 5.61
N HIS A 102 -4.96 7.51 4.99
CA HIS A 102 -5.79 6.45 4.44
C HIS A 102 -5.07 5.65 3.35
N VAL A 103 -4.36 6.31 2.43
CA VAL A 103 -3.58 5.62 1.39
C VAL A 103 -2.44 4.80 2.02
N ALA A 104 -1.72 5.37 2.97
CA ALA A 104 -0.60 4.71 3.65
C ALA A 104 -1.02 3.46 4.43
N TYR A 105 -2.24 3.41 4.97
CA TYR A 105 -2.70 2.29 5.80
C TYR A 105 -3.68 1.33 5.11
N GLN A 106 -4.43 1.76 4.08
CA GLN A 106 -5.39 0.90 3.37
C GLN A 106 -4.81 0.26 2.10
N ASN A 107 -3.93 0.95 1.38
CA ASN A 107 -3.49 0.54 0.03
C ASN A 107 -2.00 0.20 -0.06
N THR A 108 -1.25 0.36 1.04
CA THR A 108 0.20 0.13 1.07
C THR A 108 0.50 -1.28 1.60
N PRO A 109 1.15 -2.17 0.81
CA PRO A 109 1.50 -3.53 1.23
C PRO A 109 2.28 -3.57 2.55
N GLU A 110 2.25 -4.71 3.24
CA GLU A 110 3.05 -5.00 4.45
C GLU A 110 4.54 -4.68 4.29
N ASP A 111 5.08 -4.76 3.07
CA ASP A 111 6.50 -4.58 2.80
C ASP A 111 6.93 -3.11 2.70
N GLU A 112 5.97 -2.20 2.50
CA GLU A 112 6.20 -0.75 2.35
C GLU A 112 5.95 0.01 3.66
N LYS A 113 6.42 -0.58 4.78
CA LYS A 113 6.30 -0.04 6.15
C LYS A 113 6.87 1.37 6.32
N PHE A 114 7.71 1.85 5.40
CA PHE A 114 8.36 3.14 5.54
C PHE A 114 7.37 4.33 5.52
N LEU A 115 6.26 4.23 4.78
CA LEU A 115 5.24 5.28 4.74
C LEU A 115 4.40 5.31 6.01
N ARG A 116 3.89 4.14 6.44
CA ARG A 116 3.23 3.99 7.74
C ARG A 116 4.14 4.46 8.87
N ARG A 117 5.42 4.06 8.81
CA ARG A 117 6.44 4.48 9.76
C ARG A 117 6.61 5.99 9.79
N ALA A 118 6.79 6.64 8.64
CA ALA A 118 6.97 8.09 8.57
C ALA A 118 5.72 8.84 9.06
N ALA A 119 4.52 8.37 8.73
CA ALA A 119 3.27 8.94 9.22
C ALA A 119 3.12 8.82 10.75
N ALA A 120 3.40 7.64 11.31
CA ALA A 120 3.38 7.43 12.75
C ALA A 120 4.50 8.19 13.48
N ASP A 121 5.68 8.33 12.88
CA ASP A 121 6.78 9.15 13.42
C ASP A 121 6.37 10.62 13.50
N ALA A 122 5.73 11.13 12.44
CA ALA A 122 5.23 12.50 12.37
C ALA A 122 4.13 12.80 13.41
N LEU A 123 3.13 11.92 13.54
CA LEU A 123 2.08 12.09 14.53
C LEU A 123 2.62 12.03 15.97
N ASN A 124 3.65 11.22 16.23
CA ASN A 124 4.34 11.21 17.52
C ASN A 124 5.16 12.48 17.77
N ALA A 125 5.71 13.10 16.72
CA ALA A 125 6.46 14.34 16.82
C ALA A 125 5.54 15.57 17.03
N HIS A 126 4.27 15.47 16.61
CA HIS A 126 3.27 16.54 16.67
C HIS A 126 2.00 16.11 17.43
N PRO A 127 2.08 15.87 18.75
CA PRO A 127 0.94 15.42 19.55
C PRO A 127 -0.26 16.37 19.52
N GLU A 128 -0.04 17.66 19.24
CA GLU A 128 -1.09 18.67 19.03
C GLU A 128 -2.08 18.30 17.92
N LEU A 129 -1.66 17.49 16.92
CA LEU A 129 -2.53 17.04 15.83
C LEU A 129 -3.57 16.01 16.29
N LEU A 130 -3.31 15.27 17.37
CA LEU A 130 -4.25 14.27 17.92
C LEU A 130 -5.52 14.91 18.50
N GLY A 131 -5.47 16.20 18.81
CA GLY A 131 -6.63 16.98 19.26
C GLY A 131 -7.55 17.41 18.12
N LYS A 132 -7.13 17.27 16.85
CA LYS A 132 -7.95 17.68 15.70
C LYS A 132 -9.02 16.61 15.39
N PRO A 133 -10.29 16.98 15.20
CA PRO A 133 -11.37 16.03 14.96
C PRO A 133 -11.15 15.21 13.68
N GLU A 134 -10.50 15.77 12.66
CA GLU A 134 -10.20 15.10 11.41
C GLU A 134 -9.18 13.97 11.59
N VAL A 135 -8.18 14.17 12.45
CA VAL A 135 -7.17 13.16 12.78
C VAL A 135 -7.78 12.07 13.66
N GLN A 136 -8.65 12.44 14.61
CA GLN A 136 -9.39 11.48 15.41
C GLN A 136 -10.30 10.59 14.55
N ALA A 137 -11.01 11.17 13.57
CA ALA A 137 -11.79 10.40 12.61
C ALA A 137 -10.93 9.39 11.84
N ALA A 138 -9.75 9.80 11.36
CA ALA A 138 -8.80 8.89 10.72
C ALA A 138 -8.31 7.77 11.65
N MET A 139 -8.13 8.03 12.94
CA MET A 139 -7.75 7.00 13.93
C MET A 139 -8.84 5.96 14.15
N TYR A 140 -10.12 6.35 14.08
CA TYR A 140 -11.24 5.41 14.15
C TYR A 140 -11.39 4.58 12.88
N GLU A 141 -11.16 5.17 11.70
CA GLU A 141 -11.23 4.47 10.42
C GLU A 141 -10.03 3.54 10.19
N VAL A 142 -8.86 3.91 10.74
CA VAL A 142 -7.60 3.20 10.55
C VAL A 142 -7.14 2.56 11.86
N ASN A 143 -7.73 1.42 12.21
CA ASN A 143 -7.39 0.67 13.43
C ASN A 143 -5.88 0.39 13.60
N LEU A 144 -5.19 0.12 12.49
CA LEU A 144 -3.74 -0.16 12.50
C LEU A 144 -2.91 1.07 12.90
N LEU A 145 -3.33 2.28 12.55
CA LEU A 145 -2.66 3.51 12.95
C LEU A 145 -2.72 3.69 14.47
N SER A 146 -3.90 3.50 15.05
CA SER A 146 -4.12 3.58 16.50
C SER A 146 -3.26 2.56 17.26
N TYR A 147 -3.19 1.32 16.75
CA TYR A 147 -2.33 0.28 17.31
C TYR A 147 -0.83 0.65 17.23
N GLU A 148 -0.36 1.10 16.06
CA GLU A 148 1.06 1.45 15.87
C GLU A 148 1.49 2.61 16.77
N LEU A 149 0.66 3.65 16.93
CA LEU A 149 0.93 4.77 17.82
C LEU A 149 1.03 4.33 19.28
N LEU A 150 0.11 3.46 19.73
CA LEU A 150 0.12 2.90 21.08
C LEU A 150 1.35 2.03 21.33
N GLU A 151 1.69 1.14 20.39
CA GLU A 151 2.86 0.27 20.52
C GLU A 151 4.16 1.08 20.66
N ARG A 152 4.28 2.16 19.87
CA ARG A 152 5.43 3.07 19.93
C ARG A 152 5.50 3.85 21.23
N SER A 153 4.37 4.34 21.74
CA SER A 153 4.34 5.04 23.02
C SER A 153 4.75 4.10 24.16
N MET A 154 4.27 2.85 24.13
CA MET A 154 4.62 1.81 25.11
C MET A 154 6.11 1.45 25.05
N LYS A 155 6.68 1.29 23.86
CA LYS A 155 8.12 1.06 23.67
C LYS A 155 8.95 2.22 24.25
N ARG A 156 8.58 3.45 23.93
CA ARG A 156 9.27 4.65 24.44
C ARG A 156 9.17 4.76 25.97
N MET A 157 8.02 4.44 26.56
CA MET A 157 7.87 4.41 28.01
C MET A 157 8.75 3.33 28.65
N LYS A 158 8.87 2.15 28.03
CA LYS A 158 9.74 1.07 28.50
C LYS A 158 11.21 1.48 28.46
N GLU A 159 11.66 2.09 27.37
CA GLU A 159 13.02 2.59 27.20
C GLU A 159 13.36 3.63 28.30
N LEU A 160 12.45 4.58 28.55
CA LEU A 160 12.63 5.58 29.62
C LEU A 160 12.68 4.95 31.02
N MET A 161 11.87 3.91 31.27
CA MET A 161 11.91 3.18 32.54
C MET A 161 13.23 2.43 32.72
N GLU A 162 13.75 1.81 31.66
CA GLU A 162 15.05 1.10 31.66
C GLU A 162 16.23 2.06 31.86
N GLU A 163 16.20 3.22 31.20
CA GLU A 163 17.20 4.30 31.37
C GLU A 163 17.24 4.84 32.82
N GLN A 164 16.09 4.95 33.49
CA GLN A 164 16.03 5.38 34.90
C GLN A 164 16.44 4.29 35.89
N LEU A 165 16.35 3.02 35.52
CA LEU A 165 16.76 1.87 36.33
C LEU A 165 18.22 1.44 36.11
N GLY A 166 18.94 2.06 35.16
CA GLY A 166 20.38 1.88 34.97
C GLY A 166 20.79 0.46 34.53
N TYR A 167 19.99 -0.16 33.68
CA TYR A 167 20.34 -1.42 33.00
C TYR A 167 20.95 -1.17 31.62
#